data_AF-D6PCE4-F1
#
_entry.id   AF-D6PCE4-F1
#
_cell.length_a   1.000
_cell.length_b   1.000
_cell.length_c   1.000
_cell.angle_alpha   90.00
_cell.angle_beta   90.00
_cell.angle_gamma   90.00
#
_symmetry.space_group_name_H-M   'P 1'
#
loop_
_entity.id
_entity.type
_entity.pdbx_description
1 polymer ?
#
loop_
_entity_poly.entity_id
_entity_poly.type
_entity_poly.pdbx_seq_one_letter_code
_entity_poly.pdbx_strand_id
1 'polypeptide(L)'
;MRKIGLIIFLLFFMNEIIAQKKPMFLSEKKQREMRAKATELYLDLDRVSPGENGNPPSDAIILFDGTSLDKWQKPFFKYSGSMLEYHEWLPSLKEGPYVTAPADWKIENGTLVVVPEKGHLVTKELFGDVQLHIEWLAPKDEYKTGQDYGNSGIFFMGLYEIQILNSYDNETYNNGQAGAIYKQHFPLVNATQTPGNWQRYDIILVHLSFLKVVIYLIQPE
;
A
#
# COMPACT_ATOMS: atom_id res chain seq x y z
N MET A 1 -45.48 61.05 -55.70
CA MET A 1 -44.77 60.90 -54.39
C MET A 1 -45.00 59.57 -53.67
N ARG A 2 -46.11 58.82 -53.90
CA ARG A 2 -46.38 57.54 -53.20
C ARG A 2 -45.54 56.31 -53.63
N LYS A 3 -44.90 56.32 -54.82
CA LYS A 3 -44.15 55.15 -55.34
C LYS A 3 -42.69 55.06 -54.90
N ILE A 4 -42.07 56.17 -54.50
CA ILE A 4 -40.65 56.22 -54.08
C ILE A 4 -40.50 55.76 -52.62
N GLY A 5 -41.47 56.09 -51.75
CA GLY A 5 -41.48 55.62 -50.36
C GLY A 5 -41.61 54.10 -50.22
N LEU A 6 -42.32 53.44 -51.13
CA LEU A 6 -42.49 51.98 -51.11
C LEU A 6 -41.19 51.24 -51.44
N ILE A 7 -40.36 51.78 -52.33
CA ILE A 7 -39.08 51.18 -52.75
C ILE A 7 -38.02 51.34 -51.64
N ILE A 8 -37.98 52.50 -50.97
CA ILE A 8 -37.07 52.74 -49.83
C ILE A 8 -37.46 51.85 -48.62
N PHE A 9 -38.75 51.63 -48.39
CA PHE A 9 -39.23 50.74 -47.33
C PHE A 9 -38.90 49.26 -47.61
N LEU A 10 -38.97 48.83 -48.88
CA LEU A 10 -38.58 47.48 -49.31
C LEU A 10 -37.07 47.23 -49.21
N LEU A 11 -36.24 48.24 -49.51
CA LEU A 11 -34.78 48.14 -49.37
C LEU A 11 -34.32 48.06 -47.91
N PHE A 12 -35.00 48.76 -46.99
CA PHE A 12 -34.73 48.63 -45.55
C PHE A 12 -35.16 47.26 -45.00
N PHE A 13 -36.30 46.72 -45.44
CA PHE A 13 -36.76 45.39 -45.02
C PHE A 13 -35.86 44.25 -45.54
N MET A 14 -35.28 44.38 -46.73
CA MET A 14 -34.36 43.36 -47.28
C MET A 14 -33.02 43.31 -46.53
N ASN A 15 -32.54 44.43 -45.97
CA ASN A 15 -31.32 44.44 -45.16
C ASN A 15 -31.52 43.86 -43.74
N GLU A 16 -32.72 44.00 -43.14
CA GLU A 16 -32.99 43.37 -41.83
C GLU A 16 -33.10 41.85 -41.91
N ILE A 17 -33.56 41.29 -43.03
CA ILE A 17 -33.62 39.82 -43.22
C ILE A 17 -32.21 39.21 -43.30
N ILE A 18 -31.21 39.95 -43.79
CA ILE A 18 -29.81 39.50 -43.85
C ILE A 18 -29.11 39.63 -42.48
N ALA A 19 -29.63 40.46 -41.57
CA ALA A 19 -29.04 40.73 -40.26
C ALA A 19 -29.40 39.70 -39.16
N GLN A 20 -30.37 38.80 -39.38
CA GLN A 20 -30.54 37.65 -38.50
C GLN A 20 -29.42 36.63 -38.75
N LYS A 21 -28.28 36.81 -38.08
CA LYS A 21 -27.33 35.71 -37.85
C LYS A 21 -28.14 34.55 -37.27
N LYS A 22 -28.41 33.54 -38.08
CA LYS A 22 -29.07 32.30 -37.67
C LYS A 22 -28.41 31.85 -36.35
N PRO A 23 -29.16 31.68 -35.24
CA PRO A 23 -28.56 31.24 -34.00
C PRO A 23 -27.81 29.93 -34.29
N MET A 24 -26.50 29.97 -34.11
CA MET A 24 -25.64 28.84 -34.38
C MET A 24 -25.83 27.85 -33.23
N PHE A 25 -26.89 27.05 -33.32
CA PHE A 25 -27.07 25.93 -32.40
C PHE A 25 -25.98 24.92 -32.68
N LEU A 26 -25.11 24.69 -31.68
CA LEU A 26 -24.19 23.56 -31.73
C LEU A 26 -25.02 22.28 -31.89
N SER A 27 -24.59 21.41 -32.80
CA SER A 27 -25.15 20.06 -32.87
C SER A 27 -25.03 19.36 -31.51
N GLU A 28 -25.97 18.49 -31.18
CA GLU A 28 -25.93 17.71 -29.94
C GLU A 28 -24.61 16.98 -29.75
N LYS A 29 -24.06 16.45 -30.86
CA LYS A 29 -22.72 15.83 -30.89
C LYS A 29 -21.64 16.79 -30.39
N LYS A 30 -21.63 18.03 -30.89
CA LYS A 30 -20.64 19.04 -30.51
C LYS A 30 -20.85 19.56 -29.08
N GLN A 31 -22.10 19.65 -28.61
CA GLN A 31 -22.39 19.95 -27.21
C GLN A 31 -21.93 18.83 -26.27
N ARG A 32 -22.13 17.55 -26.66
CA ARG A 32 -21.66 16.39 -25.91
C ARG A 32 -20.13 16.34 -25.85
N GLU A 33 -19.46 16.60 -26.95
CA GLU A 33 -17.99 16.70 -27.01
C GLU A 33 -17.47 17.84 -26.12
N MET A 34 -18.11 19.01 -26.16
CA MET A 34 -17.72 20.13 -25.28
C MET A 34 -17.93 19.83 -23.80
N ARG A 35 -19.05 19.16 -23.45
CA ARG A 35 -19.32 18.74 -22.06
C ARG A 35 -18.30 17.72 -21.56
N ALA A 36 -17.96 16.73 -22.39
CA ALA A 36 -16.92 15.75 -22.06
C ALA A 36 -15.56 16.44 -21.86
N LYS A 37 -15.14 17.25 -22.85
CA LYS A 37 -13.86 17.98 -22.82
C LYS A 37 -13.73 18.97 -21.66
N ALA A 38 -14.83 19.56 -21.20
CA ALA A 38 -14.82 20.47 -20.06
C ALA A 38 -14.38 19.78 -18.74
N THR A 39 -14.44 18.46 -18.70
CA THR A 39 -14.03 17.63 -17.55
C THR A 39 -12.86 16.68 -17.86
N GLU A 40 -12.33 16.69 -19.08
CA GLU A 40 -11.17 15.88 -19.48
C GLU A 40 -9.88 16.61 -19.08
N LEU A 41 -9.17 16.06 -18.10
CA LEU A 41 -7.85 16.54 -17.68
C LEU A 41 -6.77 15.71 -18.35
N TYR A 42 -5.81 16.39 -18.99
CA TYR A 42 -4.67 15.76 -19.64
C TYR A 42 -3.41 16.13 -18.85
N LEU A 43 -3.05 15.26 -17.92
CA LEU A 43 -1.83 15.37 -17.12
C LEU A 43 -0.78 14.44 -17.70
N ASP A 44 0.48 14.88 -17.69
CA ASP A 44 1.61 13.98 -17.91
C ASP A 44 1.83 13.20 -16.62
N LEU A 45 1.62 11.89 -16.65
CA LEU A 45 1.69 11.01 -15.50
C LEU A 45 2.86 10.05 -15.66
N ASP A 46 3.59 9.82 -14.57
CA ASP A 46 4.63 8.80 -14.55
C ASP A 46 4.04 7.42 -14.87
N ARG A 47 4.74 6.67 -15.72
CA ARG A 47 4.33 5.33 -16.13
C ARG A 47 4.98 4.29 -15.24
N VAL A 48 4.17 3.62 -14.43
CA VAL A 48 4.59 2.44 -13.67
C VAL A 48 4.34 1.18 -14.48
N SER A 49 5.37 0.35 -14.63
CA SER A 49 5.24 -0.99 -15.23
C SER A 49 4.96 -2.01 -14.13
N PRO A 50 3.83 -2.74 -14.18
CA PRO A 50 3.55 -3.80 -13.22
C PRO A 50 4.62 -4.90 -13.31
N GLY A 51 4.93 -5.53 -12.18
CA GLY A 51 5.75 -6.73 -12.18
C GLY A 51 4.95 -7.96 -12.64
N GLU A 52 5.65 -8.93 -13.21
CA GLU A 52 5.06 -10.19 -13.66
C GLU A 52 5.13 -11.26 -12.57
N ASN A 53 4.12 -12.12 -12.46
CA ASN A 53 4.12 -13.28 -11.55
C ASN A 53 4.39 -12.96 -10.06
N GLY A 54 3.92 -11.79 -9.59
CA GLY A 54 4.15 -11.34 -8.20
C GLY A 54 5.47 -10.61 -7.99
N ASN A 55 6.27 -10.41 -9.05
CA ASN A 55 7.43 -9.54 -8.97
C ASN A 55 7.03 -8.08 -8.66
N PRO A 56 7.94 -7.32 -8.06
CA PRO A 56 7.75 -5.90 -7.78
C PRO A 56 7.50 -5.08 -9.07
N PRO A 57 6.63 -4.04 -9.03
CA PRO A 57 6.53 -3.07 -10.12
C PRO A 57 7.81 -2.23 -10.25
N SER A 58 7.94 -1.51 -11.37
CA SER A 58 9.16 -0.76 -11.71
C SER A 58 9.55 0.35 -10.72
N ASP A 59 8.60 0.80 -9.90
CA ASP A 59 8.77 1.88 -8.91
C ASP A 59 8.91 1.35 -7.46
N ALA A 60 8.83 0.04 -7.24
CA ALA A 60 8.91 -0.52 -5.89
C ALA A 60 10.34 -0.49 -5.34
N ILE A 61 10.43 -0.21 -4.03
CA ILE A 61 11.66 -0.40 -3.26
C ILE A 61 11.77 -1.87 -2.88
N ILE A 62 12.83 -2.52 -3.36
CA ILE A 62 13.07 -3.93 -3.07
C ILE A 62 13.71 -4.08 -1.70
N LEU A 63 12.93 -4.57 -0.74
CA LEU A 63 13.43 -4.83 0.62
C LEU A 63 14.19 -6.15 0.72
N PHE A 64 13.83 -7.15 -0.08
CA PHE A 64 14.50 -8.45 -0.13
C PHE A 64 14.17 -9.15 -1.45
N ASP A 65 15.20 -9.66 -2.14
CA ASP A 65 15.11 -10.38 -3.41
C ASP A 65 15.77 -11.77 -3.37
N GLY A 66 16.17 -12.21 -2.17
CA GLY A 66 16.90 -13.46 -1.99
C GLY A 66 18.43 -13.32 -1.97
N THR A 67 18.99 -12.13 -2.21
CA THR A 67 20.45 -11.98 -2.35
C THR A 67 21.14 -11.37 -1.14
N SER A 68 20.54 -10.37 -0.48
CA SER A 68 21.17 -9.69 0.65
C SER A 68 20.17 -9.14 1.67
N LEU A 69 20.69 -8.80 2.87
CA LEU A 69 19.95 -8.10 3.92
C LEU A 69 20.32 -6.62 4.00
N ASP A 70 20.79 -6.02 2.90
CA ASP A 70 21.33 -4.64 2.92
C ASP A 70 20.27 -3.59 3.26
N LYS A 71 18.99 -3.89 3.08
CA LYS A 71 17.87 -3.02 3.46
C LYS A 71 17.42 -3.22 4.91
N TRP A 72 17.99 -4.19 5.60
CA TRP A 72 17.63 -4.59 6.96
C TRP A 72 18.77 -4.33 7.95
N GLN A 73 18.40 -4.14 9.20
CA GLN A 73 19.31 -4.02 10.32
C GLN A 73 18.57 -4.41 11.61
N LYS A 74 19.29 -4.43 12.73
CA LYS A 74 18.71 -4.71 14.04
C LYS A 74 17.93 -3.49 14.57
N PRO A 75 16.91 -3.64 15.41
CA PRO A 75 16.29 -2.49 16.05
C PRO A 75 17.30 -1.78 16.96
N PHE A 76 17.15 -0.45 17.13
CA PHE A 76 18.01 0.35 18.02
C PHE A 76 17.85 -0.04 19.50
N PHE A 77 16.66 -0.48 19.88
CA PHE A 77 16.34 -1.01 21.21
C PHE A 77 15.81 -2.44 21.10
N LYS A 78 15.96 -3.22 22.18
CA LYS A 78 15.33 -4.52 22.29
C LYS A 78 13.83 -4.31 22.46
N TYR A 79 13.06 -4.63 21.41
CA TYR A 79 11.61 -4.49 21.43
C TYR A 79 10.97 -5.73 22.05
N SER A 80 10.13 -5.57 23.07
CA SER A 80 9.46 -6.67 23.77
C SER A 80 8.12 -7.09 23.13
N GLY A 81 7.68 -6.43 22.06
CA GLY A 81 6.31 -6.59 21.53
C GLY A 81 5.28 -5.68 22.21
N SER A 82 5.68 -4.86 23.19
CA SER A 82 4.79 -3.91 23.87
C SER A 82 4.65 -2.60 23.09
N MET A 83 3.47 -2.32 22.55
CA MET A 83 3.16 -1.01 21.92
C MET A 83 3.44 0.17 22.86
N LEU A 84 3.26 -0.02 24.17
CA LEU A 84 3.51 1.01 25.18
C LEU A 84 4.99 1.36 25.26
N GLU A 85 5.88 0.35 25.25
CA GLU A 85 7.33 0.59 25.20
C GLU A 85 7.71 1.30 23.91
N TYR A 86 7.15 0.91 22.76
CA TYR A 86 7.46 1.58 21.50
C TYR A 86 7.04 3.05 21.52
N HIS A 87 5.88 3.37 22.11
CA HIS A 87 5.39 4.75 22.25
C HIS A 87 6.37 5.65 23.00
N GLU A 88 7.01 5.15 24.05
CA GLU A 88 8.02 5.89 24.81
C GLU A 88 9.26 6.22 23.97
N TRP A 89 9.65 5.33 23.04
CA TRP A 89 10.79 5.51 22.17
C TRP A 89 10.48 6.26 20.87
N LEU A 90 9.19 6.45 20.51
CA LEU A 90 8.79 7.13 19.28
C LEU A 90 9.42 8.51 19.10
N PRO A 91 9.50 9.40 20.12
CA PRO A 91 10.13 10.69 19.97
C PRO A 91 11.60 10.55 19.57
N SER A 92 12.33 9.64 20.23
CA SER A 92 13.72 9.36 19.90
C SER A 92 13.82 8.82 18.48
N LEU A 93 12.99 7.86 18.06
CA LEU A 93 13.04 7.29 16.70
C LEU A 93 12.78 8.28 15.56
N LYS A 94 12.17 9.44 15.84
CA LYS A 94 11.95 10.51 14.86
C LYS A 94 13.21 11.33 14.57
N GLU A 95 14.23 11.26 15.42
CA GLU A 95 15.37 12.19 15.38
C GLU A 95 16.54 11.74 14.50
N GLY A 96 16.47 10.61 13.81
CA GLY A 96 17.50 10.31 12.82
C GLY A 96 17.40 8.99 12.06
N PRO A 97 18.31 8.81 11.09
CA PRO A 97 18.66 7.48 10.61
C PRO A 97 19.53 6.78 11.68
N TYR A 98 18.96 5.80 12.38
CA TYR A 98 19.74 4.88 13.21
C TYR A 98 20.35 3.83 12.30
N VAL A 99 21.66 3.88 12.07
CA VAL A 99 22.39 2.70 11.57
C VAL A 99 22.78 1.88 12.79
N THR A 100 22.25 0.66 12.86
CA THR A 100 22.45 -0.25 14.00
C THR A 100 23.30 -1.44 13.55
N ALA A 101 23.44 -2.45 14.42
CA ALA A 101 24.08 -3.69 14.05
C ALA A 101 23.43 -4.30 12.79
N PRO A 102 24.23 -4.89 11.87
CA PRO A 102 23.70 -5.55 10.68
C PRO A 102 22.66 -6.63 11.03
N ALA A 103 21.73 -6.86 10.10
CA ALA A 103 20.83 -8.00 10.19
C ALA A 103 21.62 -9.32 10.21
N ASP A 104 21.24 -10.23 11.09
CA ASP A 104 21.95 -11.49 11.37
C ASP A 104 21.02 -12.71 11.29
N TRP A 105 19.92 -12.57 10.55
CA TRP A 105 19.16 -13.71 10.07
C TRP A 105 19.86 -14.35 8.88
N LYS A 106 19.44 -15.57 8.52
CA LYS A 106 20.07 -16.35 7.45
C LYS A 106 19.37 -16.12 6.13
N ILE A 107 20.13 -16.23 5.04
CA ILE A 107 19.57 -16.41 3.70
C ILE A 107 19.81 -17.86 3.31
N GLU A 108 18.74 -18.60 3.05
CA GLU A 108 18.80 -20.00 2.62
C GLU A 108 17.92 -20.16 1.38
N ASN A 109 18.48 -20.66 0.28
CA ASN A 109 17.76 -20.90 -0.99
C ASN A 109 16.98 -19.67 -1.51
N GLY A 110 17.52 -18.46 -1.36
CA GLY A 110 16.85 -17.22 -1.76
C GLY A 110 15.76 -16.75 -0.80
N THR A 111 15.66 -17.33 0.40
CA THR A 111 14.65 -17.01 1.41
C THR A 111 15.30 -16.44 2.65
N LEU A 112 14.62 -15.49 3.31
CA LEU A 112 15.05 -14.92 4.58
C LEU A 112 14.54 -15.79 5.72
N VAL A 113 15.45 -16.49 6.41
CA VAL A 113 15.15 -17.45 7.46
C VAL A 113 15.48 -16.87 8.83
N VAL A 114 14.46 -16.85 9.68
CA VAL A 114 14.55 -16.39 11.07
C VAL A 114 15.53 -17.26 11.85
N VAL A 115 16.42 -16.62 12.61
CA VAL A 115 17.35 -17.32 13.50
C VAL A 115 16.90 -17.10 14.95
N PRO A 116 16.61 -18.17 15.70
CA PRO A 116 16.25 -18.06 17.11
C PRO A 116 17.28 -17.27 17.92
N GLU A 117 16.80 -16.53 18.93
CA GLU A 117 17.60 -15.68 19.83
C GLU A 117 18.29 -14.48 19.17
N LYS A 118 18.16 -14.31 17.85
CA LYS A 118 18.63 -13.12 17.14
C LYS A 118 17.62 -11.99 17.16
N GLY A 119 16.41 -12.17 17.70
CA GLY A 119 15.42 -11.08 17.75
C GLY A 119 15.07 -10.57 16.34
N HIS A 120 14.80 -9.27 16.23
CA HIS A 120 14.02 -8.70 15.11
C HIS A 120 14.86 -7.97 14.09
N LEU A 121 14.25 -7.71 12.93
CA LEU A 121 14.80 -6.87 11.89
C LEU A 121 13.95 -5.60 11.71
N VAL A 122 14.57 -4.54 11.26
CA VAL A 122 13.89 -3.29 10.88
C VAL A 122 14.43 -2.84 9.54
N THR A 123 13.61 -2.16 8.75
CA THR A 123 14.14 -1.50 7.56
C THR A 123 15.07 -0.37 7.96
N LYS A 124 16.13 -0.17 7.17
CA LYS A 124 16.99 1.01 7.33
C LYS A 124 16.22 2.30 7.01
N GLU A 125 15.42 2.24 5.95
CA GLU A 125 14.59 3.36 5.47
C GLU A 125 13.31 3.52 6.31
N LEU A 126 12.83 4.77 6.39
CA LEU A 126 11.55 5.13 6.98
C LEU A 126 10.50 5.21 5.86
N PHE A 127 9.28 4.75 6.10
CA PHE A 127 8.19 4.82 5.11
C PHE A 127 7.05 5.70 5.63
N GLY A 128 6.13 6.10 4.78
CA GLY A 128 4.88 6.75 5.21
C GLY A 128 3.72 5.86 4.80
N ASP A 129 2.88 6.42 3.95
CA ASP A 129 1.94 5.62 3.15
C ASP A 129 2.72 4.63 2.30
N VAL A 130 2.28 3.37 2.30
CA VAL A 130 2.97 2.30 1.60
C VAL A 130 1.99 1.22 1.17
N GLN A 131 2.24 0.68 -0.02
CA GLN A 131 1.76 -0.63 -0.43
C GLN A 131 2.90 -1.63 -0.24
N LEU A 132 2.74 -2.56 0.70
CA LEU A 132 3.72 -3.59 1.02
C LEU A 132 3.26 -4.94 0.43
N HIS A 133 4.15 -5.59 -0.28
CA HIS A 133 4.02 -7.00 -0.64
C HIS A 133 5.03 -7.84 0.17
N ILE A 134 4.60 -8.96 0.71
CA ILE A 134 5.45 -9.93 1.39
C ILE A 134 4.89 -11.34 1.25
N GLU A 135 5.79 -12.28 1.00
CA GLU A 135 5.50 -13.71 1.09
C GLU A 135 6.15 -14.27 2.36
N TRP A 136 5.43 -15.17 3.04
CA TRP A 136 5.88 -15.77 4.30
C TRP A 136 5.50 -17.25 4.35
N LEU A 137 6.25 -18.01 5.15
CA LEU A 137 6.06 -19.45 5.29
C LEU A 137 6.24 -19.82 6.76
N ALA A 138 5.22 -20.46 7.34
CA ALA A 138 5.35 -21.12 8.63
C ALA A 138 5.85 -22.56 8.39
N PRO A 139 7.01 -22.97 8.94
CA PRO A 139 7.50 -24.34 8.79
C PRO A 139 6.56 -25.31 9.50
N LYS A 140 6.46 -26.53 8.98
CA LYS A 140 5.67 -27.59 9.63
C LYS A 140 6.33 -27.98 10.97
N ASP A 141 5.56 -27.96 12.04
CA ASP A 141 5.98 -28.36 13.38
C ASP A 141 4.79 -28.97 14.13
N GLU A 142 4.80 -30.29 14.29
CA GLU A 142 3.67 -31.03 14.89
C GLU A 142 3.62 -30.90 16.42
N TYR A 143 4.63 -30.32 17.05
CA TYR A 143 4.71 -30.16 18.50
C TYR A 143 4.24 -28.79 18.98
N LYS A 144 3.97 -27.86 18.06
CA LYS A 144 3.53 -26.51 18.38
C LYS A 144 2.05 -26.32 18.07
N THR A 145 1.39 -25.51 18.88
CA THR A 145 -0.04 -25.21 18.76
C THR A 145 -0.31 -23.77 19.16
N GLY A 146 -1.49 -23.26 18.82
CA GLY A 146 -1.93 -21.93 19.18
C GLY A 146 -0.94 -20.87 18.70
N GLN A 147 -0.58 -19.95 19.61
CA GLN A 147 0.35 -18.86 19.33
C GLN A 147 1.80 -19.30 19.18
N ASP A 148 2.15 -20.57 19.42
CA ASP A 148 3.55 -21.00 19.30
C ASP A 148 3.86 -21.56 17.92
N TYR A 149 2.81 -21.91 17.15
CA TYR A 149 2.97 -22.51 15.84
C TYR A 149 3.24 -21.46 14.75
N GLY A 150 4.52 -21.19 14.51
CA GLY A 150 4.96 -20.34 13.38
C GLY A 150 4.65 -18.86 13.56
N ASN A 151 4.72 -18.37 14.80
CA ASN A 151 4.45 -16.97 15.17
C ASN A 151 5.52 -16.02 14.67
N SER A 152 5.08 -14.89 14.12
CA SER A 152 5.85 -13.84 13.47
C SER A 152 4.97 -12.58 13.36
N GLY A 153 5.47 -11.42 12.92
CA GLY A 153 4.58 -10.27 12.69
C GLY A 153 5.16 -9.16 11.83
N ILE A 154 4.30 -8.44 11.11
CA ILE A 154 4.73 -7.26 10.35
C ILE A 154 4.24 -6.02 11.09
N PHE A 155 5.15 -5.19 11.54
CA PHE A 155 4.86 -4.02 12.36
C PHE A 155 5.01 -2.75 11.54
N PHE A 156 3.89 -2.10 11.23
CA PHE A 156 3.96 -0.75 10.70
C PHE A 156 4.26 0.24 11.81
N MET A 157 5.24 1.11 11.59
CA MET A 157 5.68 2.14 12.54
C MET A 157 6.15 1.56 13.87
N GLY A 158 6.43 0.25 13.94
CA GLY A 158 6.68 -0.48 15.18
C GLY A 158 5.50 -0.52 16.16
N LEU A 159 4.30 -0.11 15.73
CA LEU A 159 3.11 0.00 16.57
C LEU A 159 2.02 -0.98 16.14
N TYR A 160 1.81 -1.13 14.84
CA TYR A 160 0.66 -1.85 14.29
C TYR A 160 1.11 -3.18 13.71
N GLU A 161 0.89 -4.25 14.48
CA GLU A 161 1.22 -5.60 14.07
C GLU A 161 0.12 -6.21 13.21
N ILE A 162 0.50 -6.61 12.00
CA ILE A 162 -0.22 -7.59 11.19
C ILE A 162 0.35 -8.96 11.53
N GLN A 163 -0.49 -9.80 12.12
CA GLN A 163 -0.06 -11.07 12.67
C GLN A 163 0.33 -12.08 11.58
N ILE A 164 1.44 -12.78 11.78
CA ILE A 164 1.82 -13.96 11.00
C ILE A 164 1.80 -15.16 11.94
N LEU A 165 1.04 -16.19 11.58
CA LEU A 165 0.91 -17.40 12.38
C LEU A 165 0.51 -18.57 11.49
N ASN A 166 0.86 -19.81 11.84
CA ASN A 166 0.12 -20.94 11.28
C ASN A 166 -1.30 -20.91 11.83
N SER A 167 -2.29 -20.63 11.00
CA SER A 167 -3.72 -20.69 11.38
C SER A 167 -4.48 -21.79 10.63
N TYR A 168 -3.78 -22.66 9.88
CA TYR A 168 -4.40 -23.81 9.22
C TYR A 168 -4.50 -24.95 10.24
N ASP A 169 -5.74 -25.39 10.54
CA ASP A 169 -6.05 -26.42 11.53
C ASP A 169 -5.29 -26.23 12.86
N ASN A 170 -5.15 -24.97 13.30
CA ASN A 170 -4.47 -24.59 14.52
C ASN A 170 -5.32 -23.57 15.30
N GLU A 171 -6.02 -24.05 16.34
CA GLU A 171 -6.92 -23.21 17.12
C GLU A 171 -6.16 -22.16 17.94
N THR A 172 -6.60 -20.90 17.84
CA THR A 172 -6.12 -19.78 18.66
C THR A 172 -7.21 -18.71 18.76
N TYR A 173 -6.98 -17.64 19.54
CA TYR A 173 -7.94 -16.55 19.63
C TYR A 173 -8.01 -15.75 18.32
N ASN A 174 -9.23 -15.49 17.83
CA ASN A 174 -9.46 -14.94 16.48
C ASN A 174 -8.80 -13.59 16.22
N ASN A 175 -8.65 -12.74 17.23
CA ASN A 175 -7.96 -11.44 17.12
C ASN A 175 -6.42 -11.54 17.25
N GLY A 176 -5.85 -12.75 17.24
CA GLY A 176 -4.39 -12.97 17.15
C GLY A 176 -4.02 -14.11 16.22
N GLN A 177 -4.91 -14.50 15.31
CA GLN A 177 -4.59 -15.42 14.22
C GLN A 177 -3.97 -14.66 13.03
N ALA A 178 -3.48 -15.39 12.02
CA ALA A 178 -2.86 -14.80 10.84
C ALA A 178 -3.78 -13.74 10.17
N GLY A 179 -3.24 -12.57 9.88
CA GLY A 179 -3.95 -11.46 9.24
C GLY A 179 -4.76 -10.59 10.20
N ALA A 180 -4.78 -10.92 11.50
CA ALA A 180 -5.31 -10.02 12.51
C ALA A 180 -4.44 -8.76 12.61
N ILE A 181 -5.08 -7.62 12.91
CA ILE A 181 -4.39 -6.54 13.61
C ILE A 181 -4.29 -7.00 15.06
N TYR A 182 -3.09 -7.38 15.49
CA TYR A 182 -2.89 -8.20 16.69
C TYR A 182 -3.60 -7.60 17.92
N LYS A 183 -4.46 -8.42 18.53
CA LYS A 183 -5.35 -8.15 19.66
C LYS A 183 -6.38 -7.03 19.46
N GLN A 184 -6.48 -6.42 18.29
CA GLN A 184 -7.39 -5.29 18.02
C GLN A 184 -8.52 -5.67 17.06
N HIS A 185 -8.19 -6.25 15.91
CA HIS A 185 -9.16 -6.58 14.87
C HIS A 185 -8.86 -7.96 14.30
N PHE A 186 -9.84 -8.86 14.35
CA PHE A 186 -9.74 -10.20 13.78
C PHE A 186 -9.79 -10.12 12.24
N PRO A 187 -9.15 -11.04 11.51
CA PRO A 187 -9.27 -11.07 10.06
C PRO A 187 -10.71 -11.44 9.66
N LEU A 188 -11.16 -10.96 8.50
CA LEU A 188 -12.52 -11.25 8.03
C LEU A 188 -12.74 -12.74 7.74
N VAL A 189 -11.67 -13.44 7.35
CA VAL A 189 -11.63 -14.87 7.05
C VAL A 189 -10.26 -15.43 7.43
N ASN A 190 -10.20 -16.73 7.70
CA ASN A 190 -8.93 -17.45 7.70
C ASN A 190 -8.65 -17.95 6.29
N ALA A 191 -7.64 -17.38 5.63
CA ALA A 191 -7.22 -17.71 4.27
C ALA A 191 -5.85 -18.44 4.22
N THR A 192 -5.41 -19.00 5.35
CA THR A 192 -4.11 -19.66 5.41
C THR A 192 -4.12 -21.01 4.69
N GLN A 193 -3.06 -21.30 3.94
CA GLN A 193 -2.70 -22.64 3.45
C GLN A 193 -2.02 -23.48 4.55
N THR A 194 -1.88 -24.78 4.29
CA THR A 194 -1.15 -25.71 5.16
C THR A 194 0.30 -25.28 5.40
N PRO A 195 0.89 -25.57 6.59
CA PRO A 195 2.29 -25.31 6.89
C PRO A 195 3.25 -25.87 5.83
N GLY A 196 4.33 -25.13 5.57
CA GLY A 196 5.28 -25.45 4.50
C GLY A 196 4.92 -24.90 3.13
N ASN A 197 3.76 -24.24 2.97
CA ASN A 197 3.43 -23.49 1.77
C ASN A 197 3.61 -21.99 1.96
N TRP A 198 3.97 -21.31 0.87
CA TRP A 198 4.08 -19.86 0.84
C TRP A 198 2.71 -19.20 0.88
N GLN A 199 2.57 -18.27 1.81
CA GLN A 199 1.44 -17.37 1.98
C GLN A 199 1.84 -15.99 1.49
N ARG A 200 0.87 -15.15 1.15
CA ARG A 200 1.12 -13.80 0.64
C ARG A 200 0.26 -12.78 1.36
N TYR A 201 0.86 -11.65 1.70
CA TYR A 201 0.16 -10.43 2.07
C TYR A 201 0.46 -9.29 1.11
N ASP A 202 -0.61 -8.63 0.68
CA ASP A 202 -0.60 -7.33 0.02
C ASP A 202 -1.31 -6.35 0.97
N ILE A 203 -0.55 -5.42 1.55
CA ILE A 203 -1.00 -4.53 2.62
C ILE A 203 -0.92 -3.09 2.15
N ILE A 204 -2.02 -2.36 2.25
CA ILE A 204 -2.05 -0.91 2.01
C ILE A 204 -2.16 -0.21 3.36
N LEU A 205 -1.12 0.54 3.72
CA LEU A 205 -1.13 1.41 4.89
C LEU A 205 -1.31 2.86 4.41
N VAL A 206 -2.31 3.53 4.97
CA VAL A 206 -2.53 4.98 4.81
C VAL A 206 -2.44 5.61 6.19
N HIS A 207 -1.54 6.56 6.38
CA HIS A 207 -1.26 7.18 7.66
C HIS A 207 -0.99 8.69 7.58
N LEU A 208 -1.31 9.41 8.65
CA LEU A 208 -1.23 10.87 8.75
C LEU A 208 0.22 11.42 9.00
N SER A 209 1.26 10.57 9.02
CA SER A 209 2.67 10.96 9.34
C SER A 209 3.70 9.87 8.94
N PHE A 210 4.92 10.26 8.53
CA PHE A 210 6.02 9.38 8.07
C PHE A 210 6.76 8.64 9.21
N LEU A 211 6.83 7.29 9.22
CA LEU A 211 7.68 6.44 10.11
C LEU A 211 7.94 4.99 9.58
N LYS A 212 9.04 4.37 10.03
CA LYS A 212 9.61 3.04 9.63
C LYS A 212 8.60 1.89 9.44
N VAL A 213 8.84 1.03 8.44
CA VAL A 213 8.28 -0.33 8.41
C VAL A 213 9.19 -1.23 9.24
N VAL A 214 8.64 -2.00 10.15
CA VAL A 214 9.36 -2.95 10.99
C VAL A 214 8.85 -4.35 10.65
N ILE A 215 9.73 -5.31 10.36
CA ILE A 215 9.31 -6.72 10.27
C ILE A 215 9.83 -7.42 11.50
N TYR A 216 8.90 -7.83 12.34
CA TYR A 216 9.19 -8.44 13.62
C TYR A 216 8.95 -9.95 13.58
N LEU A 217 9.44 -10.64 14.60
CA LEU A 217 8.90 -11.93 15.00
C LEU A 217 8.81 -11.99 16.50
N ILE A 218 7.60 -12.27 17.01
CA ILE A 218 7.44 -12.71 18.39
C ILE A 218 7.92 -14.16 18.38
N GLN A 219 9.09 -14.41 18.99
CA GLN A 219 9.34 -15.75 19.48
C GLN A 219 8.51 -15.88 20.77
N PRO A 220 7.63 -16.88 20.88
CA PRO A 220 7.24 -17.35 22.20
C PRO A 220 8.51 -17.85 22.91
N GLU A 221 8.59 -17.57 24.20
CA GLU A 221 9.63 -18.08 25.09
C GLU A 221 9.74 -19.61 25.04
#